data_AF-A0A952N7W5-F1
#
_entry.id   AF-A0A952N7W5-F1
#
_cell.length_a   1.000
_cell.length_b   1.000
_cell.length_c   1.000
_cell.angle_alpha   90.00
_cell.angle_beta   90.00
_cell.angle_gamma   90.00
#
_symmetry.space_group_name_H-M   'P 1'
#
loop_
_entity.id
_entity.type
_entity.pdbx_description
1 polymer ?
#
loop_
_entity_poly.entity_id
_entity_poly.type
_entity_poly.pdbx_seq_one_letter_code
_entity_poly.pdbx_strand_id
1 'polypeptide(L)'
;MDSQEQSRFQERFQEQKGIEKSESIVCHSCSFVNGAEALYCEECGASLAEEKKCPKCHSKVSQNADICEACGHWLLDNKCKFCNSLVDPNEKFCGECGNPTAGITCPTCQHLSFFDFCPKCNTPLTEFAHEAIRQIDNNPEMNQIQNLLQEIAQMEKEIKNESMILEQEDEEAKQQEIINKEEEERQKKLALLNSISSYIQTTKKDEPKATTPPPPKQDVKRESLRDSLNKAKDIANKNIERARKNREAQEKLNGMKSLTFQNPQTARKFFYASKPPKTKGWLCVFADVLHTGPSECAEPHHGGSWIIES
;
A
#
# COMPACT_ATOMS: atom_id res chain seq x y z
N MET A 1 25.36 80.46 9.45
CA MET A 1 25.25 79.01 9.20
C MET A 1 23.98 78.82 8.41
N ASP A 2 24.15 78.38 7.16
CA ASP A 2 23.51 78.94 5.98
C ASP A 2 22.13 78.36 5.64
N SER A 3 21.23 79.23 5.19
CA SER A 3 19.92 78.86 4.61
C SER A 3 20.05 77.94 3.38
N GLN A 4 21.24 77.86 2.76
CA GLN A 4 21.57 76.92 1.69
C GLN A 4 21.81 75.48 2.20
N GLU A 5 22.27 75.28 3.44
CA GLU A 5 22.47 73.94 4.00
C GLU A 5 21.13 73.29 4.41
N GLN A 6 20.18 74.08 4.92
CA GLN A 6 18.83 73.60 5.24
C GLN A 6 18.04 73.22 3.98
N SER A 7 18.17 73.97 2.89
CA SER A 7 17.58 73.64 1.58
C SER A 7 18.15 72.33 1.01
N ARG A 8 19.48 72.14 1.11
CA ARG A 8 20.15 70.91 0.66
C ARG A 8 19.86 69.68 1.53
N PHE A 9 19.47 69.88 2.79
CA PHE A 9 19.04 68.81 3.68
C PHE A 9 17.58 68.40 3.41
N GLN A 10 16.71 69.36 3.04
CA GLN A 10 15.33 69.09 2.62
C GLN A 10 15.24 68.42 1.24
N GLU A 11 16.08 68.82 0.27
CA GLU A 11 16.14 68.16 -1.06
C GLU A 11 16.62 66.71 -0.96
N ARG A 12 17.63 66.41 -0.12
CA ARG A 12 18.10 65.04 0.13
C ARG A 12 17.07 64.15 0.86
N PHE A 13 16.23 64.74 1.72
CA PHE A 13 15.13 64.02 2.37
C PHE A 13 13.96 63.73 1.43
N GLN A 14 13.79 64.53 0.37
CA GLN A 14 12.75 64.33 -0.65
C GLN A 14 13.18 63.37 -1.76
N GLU A 15 14.48 63.26 -2.08
CA GLU A 15 15.01 62.28 -3.04
C GLU A 15 15.03 60.82 -2.50
N GLN A 16 14.95 60.60 -1.18
CA GLN A 16 14.88 59.25 -0.58
C GLN A 16 13.46 58.69 -0.43
N LYS A 17 12.42 59.42 -0.83
CA LYS A 17 11.07 58.86 -1.05
C LYS A 17 10.86 58.54 -2.53
N GLY A 18 11.83 57.85 -3.12
CA GLY A 18 11.55 56.98 -4.26
C GLY A 18 10.54 55.94 -3.80
N ILE A 19 9.34 56.01 -4.35
CA ILE A 19 8.27 55.05 -4.15
C ILE A 19 8.84 53.66 -4.51
N GLU A 20 9.22 52.87 -3.51
CA GLU A 20 9.18 51.42 -3.64
C GLU A 20 7.72 51.11 -3.92
N LYS A 21 7.42 50.92 -5.20
CA LYS A 21 6.15 50.41 -5.67
C LYS A 21 6.13 48.97 -5.16
N SER A 22 5.77 48.77 -3.89
CA SER A 22 5.48 47.45 -3.36
C SER A 22 4.37 46.92 -4.25
N GLU A 23 4.69 45.98 -5.13
CA GLU A 23 3.67 45.31 -5.90
C GLU A 23 2.65 44.74 -4.88
N SER A 24 1.37 44.81 -5.23
CA SER A 24 0.30 44.31 -4.36
C SER A 24 -0.58 43.42 -5.22
N ILE A 25 -1.04 42.33 -4.63
CA ILE A 25 -1.85 41.33 -5.33
C ILE A 25 -3.26 41.33 -4.73
N VAL A 26 -4.24 41.49 -5.61
CA VAL A 26 -5.66 41.50 -5.24
C VAL A 26 -6.17 40.07 -5.23
N CYS A 27 -6.76 39.65 -4.11
CA CYS A 27 -7.35 38.33 -3.98
C CYS A 27 -8.49 38.15 -4.98
N HIS A 28 -8.41 37.15 -5.84
CA HIS A 28 -9.47 36.82 -6.80
C HIS A 28 -10.76 36.31 -6.13
N SER A 29 -10.69 35.88 -4.86
CA SER A 29 -11.82 35.30 -4.13
C SER A 29 -12.58 36.32 -3.28
N CYS A 30 -11.89 37.21 -2.53
CA CYS A 30 -12.53 38.22 -1.68
C CYS A 30 -12.19 39.67 -2.03
N SER A 31 -11.34 39.90 -3.03
CA SER A 31 -10.85 41.24 -3.43
C SER A 31 -9.96 41.96 -2.41
N PHE A 32 -9.55 41.30 -1.32
CA PHE A 32 -8.57 41.86 -0.38
C PHE A 32 -7.22 42.12 -1.05
N VAL A 33 -6.58 43.23 -0.72
CA VAL A 33 -5.26 43.60 -1.25
C VAL A 33 -4.19 43.04 -0.33
N ASN A 34 -3.36 42.14 -0.84
CA ASN A 34 -2.27 41.52 -0.12
C ASN A 34 -0.92 42.04 -0.65
N GLY A 35 0.16 41.84 0.10
CA GLY A 35 1.52 42.15 -0.38
C GLY A 35 1.92 41.30 -1.59
N ALA A 36 2.81 41.80 -2.46
CA ALA A 36 3.25 41.14 -3.71
C ALA A 36 3.58 39.65 -3.55
N GLU A 37 4.24 39.30 -2.46
CA GLU A 37 4.78 37.96 -2.22
C GLU A 37 3.84 37.08 -1.38
N ALA A 38 2.63 37.55 -1.07
CA ALA A 38 1.66 36.77 -0.31
C ALA A 38 1.22 35.55 -1.14
N LEU A 39 1.43 34.34 -0.62
CA LEU A 39 1.01 33.08 -1.26
C LEU A 39 -0.48 32.77 -1.04
N TYR A 40 -1.05 33.30 0.04
CA TYR A 40 -2.44 33.12 0.45
C TYR A 40 -3.01 34.46 0.90
N CYS A 41 -4.32 34.62 0.74
CA CYS A 41 -5.03 35.79 1.19
C CYS A 41 -5.12 35.84 2.71
N GLU A 42 -4.69 36.95 3.29
CA GLU A 42 -4.75 37.15 4.75
C GLU A 42 -6.19 37.22 5.28
N GLU A 43 -7.14 37.67 4.45
CA GLU A 43 -8.54 37.79 4.84
C GLU A 43 -9.32 36.48 4.67
N CYS A 44 -9.20 35.82 3.52
CA CYS A 44 -10.04 34.67 3.19
C CYS A 44 -9.30 33.34 3.00
N GLY A 45 -7.96 33.34 3.09
CA GLY A 45 -7.12 32.14 2.94
C GLY A 45 -6.97 31.61 1.51
N ALA A 46 -7.59 32.25 0.50
CA ALA A 46 -7.48 31.79 -0.89
C ALA A 46 -6.06 31.97 -1.42
N SER A 47 -5.53 30.98 -2.16
CA SER A 47 -4.19 31.10 -2.75
C SER A 47 -4.14 32.25 -3.75
N LEU A 48 -3.10 33.08 -3.65
CA LEU A 48 -2.88 34.24 -4.52
C LEU A 48 -1.85 33.96 -5.62
N ALA A 49 -1.14 32.84 -5.53
CA ALA A 49 -0.15 32.45 -6.52
C ALA A 49 -0.82 32.15 -7.88
N GLU A 50 -0.20 32.59 -8.98
CA GLU A 50 -0.63 32.19 -10.32
C GLU A 50 -0.62 30.66 -10.46
N GLU A 51 -1.67 30.07 -11.03
CA GLU A 51 -1.75 28.62 -11.19
C GLU A 51 -0.59 28.07 -12.04
N LYS A 52 0.36 27.37 -11.42
CA LYS A 52 1.41 26.64 -12.14
C LYS A 52 0.76 25.49 -12.93
N LYS A 53 1.07 25.39 -14.22
CA LYS A 53 0.57 24.33 -15.11
C LYS A 53 1.72 23.51 -15.64
N CYS A 54 1.49 22.20 -15.79
CA CYS A 54 2.47 21.32 -16.43
C CYS A 54 2.67 21.74 -17.90
N PRO A 55 3.91 21.95 -18.37
CA PRO A 55 4.16 22.32 -19.77
C PRO A 55 3.84 21.19 -20.76
N LYS A 56 3.78 19.93 -20.29
CA LYS A 56 3.52 18.75 -21.13
C LYS A 56 2.03 18.43 -21.29
N CYS A 57 1.26 18.45 -20.20
CA CYS A 57 -0.16 18.03 -20.21
C CYS A 57 -1.15 19.12 -19.79
N HIS A 58 -0.66 20.32 -19.42
CA HIS A 58 -1.44 21.49 -19.00
C HIS A 58 -2.30 21.33 -17.74
N SER A 59 -2.20 20.19 -17.04
CA SER A 59 -2.80 20.00 -15.71
C SER A 59 -2.24 21.01 -14.72
N LYS A 60 -3.08 21.45 -13.77
CA LYS A 60 -2.65 22.25 -12.63
C LYS A 60 -1.66 21.45 -11.77
N VAL A 61 -0.62 22.10 -11.28
CA VAL A 61 0.41 21.48 -10.43
C VAL A 61 0.71 22.39 -9.23
N SER A 62 1.15 21.82 -8.12
CA SER A 62 1.61 22.62 -6.97
C SER A 62 2.82 23.49 -7.36
N GLN A 63 2.96 24.65 -6.72
CA GLN A 63 4.09 25.57 -6.94
C GLN A 63 5.44 24.86 -6.76
N ASN A 64 5.53 24.03 -5.72
CA ASN A 64 6.74 23.31 -5.34
C ASN A 64 6.83 21.93 -5.98
N ALA A 65 5.90 21.57 -6.87
CA ALA A 65 5.88 20.26 -7.52
C ALA A 65 7.15 20.06 -8.35
N ASP A 66 7.84 18.95 -8.08
CA ASP A 66 8.98 18.49 -8.86
C ASP A 66 8.58 17.56 -10.01
N ILE A 67 7.43 16.90 -9.88
CA ILE A 67 6.81 16.06 -10.89
C ILE A 67 5.33 16.42 -11.05
N CYS A 68 4.83 16.33 -12.27
CA CYS A 68 3.40 16.43 -12.55
C CYS A 68 2.71 15.11 -12.21
N GLU A 69 1.85 15.10 -11.19
CA GLU A 69 1.12 13.89 -10.75
C GLU A 69 0.14 13.37 -11.82
N ALA A 70 -0.25 14.20 -12.80
CA ALA A 70 -1.15 13.79 -13.88
C ALA A 70 -0.45 13.05 -15.03
N CYS A 71 0.84 13.33 -15.32
CA CYS A 71 1.53 12.76 -16.48
C CYS A 71 2.98 12.32 -16.25
N GLY A 72 3.49 12.44 -15.02
CA GLY A 72 4.86 12.07 -14.64
C GLY A 72 5.94 12.98 -15.21
N HIS A 73 5.60 14.13 -15.79
CA HIS A 73 6.60 15.05 -16.33
C HIS A 73 7.38 15.73 -15.21
N TRP A 74 8.71 15.71 -15.31
CA TRP A 74 9.60 16.43 -14.41
C TRP A 74 9.47 17.94 -14.64
N LEU A 75 9.32 18.71 -13.56
CA LEU A 75 8.98 20.14 -13.58
C LEU A 75 10.12 21.06 -13.16
N LEU A 76 11.23 20.53 -12.66
CA LEU A 76 12.36 21.35 -12.20
C LEU A 76 13.46 21.42 -13.25
N ASP A 77 13.75 22.62 -13.72
CA ASP A 77 14.85 22.85 -14.64
C ASP A 77 16.20 22.71 -13.93
N ASN A 78 17.20 22.16 -14.64
CA ASN A 78 18.58 22.01 -14.17
C ASN A 78 18.73 21.26 -12.84
N LYS A 79 17.75 20.43 -12.48
CA LYS A 79 17.77 19.61 -11.26
C LYS A 79 17.87 18.13 -11.61
N CYS A 80 18.80 17.44 -10.95
CA CYS A 80 18.97 16.01 -11.08
C CYS A 80 17.72 15.28 -10.58
N LYS A 81 17.17 14.39 -11.40
CA LYS A 81 16.01 13.57 -11.06
C LYS A 81 16.30 12.50 -10.00
N PHE A 82 17.58 12.20 -9.74
CA PHE A 82 18.01 11.20 -8.76
C PHE A 82 18.34 11.80 -7.39
N CYS A 83 19.05 12.94 -7.34
CA CYS A 83 19.54 13.50 -6.08
C CYS A 83 19.08 14.93 -5.78
N ASN A 84 18.36 15.57 -6.71
CA ASN A 84 17.91 16.96 -6.62
C ASN A 84 19.02 18.04 -6.63
N SER A 85 20.28 17.67 -6.91
CA SER A 85 21.37 18.63 -7.11
C SER A 85 21.25 19.38 -8.44
N LEU A 86 21.96 20.50 -8.57
CA LEU A 86 22.05 21.20 -9.86
C LEU A 86 22.82 20.35 -10.88
N VAL A 87 22.39 20.40 -12.13
CA VAL A 87 23.01 19.69 -13.25
C VAL A 87 22.98 20.60 -14.48
N ASP A 88 24.10 20.66 -15.19
CA ASP A 88 24.15 21.36 -16.48
C ASP A 88 23.40 20.55 -17.55
N PRO A 89 22.51 21.16 -18.37
CA PRO A 89 21.77 20.47 -19.42
C PRO A 89 22.62 19.66 -20.40
N ASN A 90 23.89 20.00 -20.57
CA ASN A 90 24.81 19.33 -21.50
C ASN A 90 25.57 18.16 -20.86
N GLU A 91 25.47 17.98 -19.55
CA GLU A 91 26.12 16.88 -18.86
C GLU A 91 25.37 15.55 -19.07
N LYS A 92 26.14 14.51 -19.38
CA LYS A 92 25.60 13.14 -19.52
C LYS A 92 25.36 12.47 -18.16
N PHE A 93 26.06 12.93 -17.12
CA PHE A 93 26.00 12.40 -15.76
C PHE A 93 25.95 13.55 -14.78
N CYS A 94 25.21 13.38 -13.68
CA CYS A 94 25.19 14.36 -12.60
C CYS A 94 26.54 14.38 -11.86
N GLY A 95 27.18 15.56 -11.75
CA GLY A 95 28.44 15.71 -11.00
C GLY A 95 28.38 15.33 -9.51
N GLU A 96 27.19 15.38 -8.90
CA GLU A 96 27.00 15.09 -7.47
C GLU A 96 26.71 13.62 -7.18
N CYS A 97 25.84 12.96 -7.97
CA CYS A 97 25.43 11.57 -7.71
C CYS A 97 25.96 10.56 -8.73
N GLY A 98 26.60 11.00 -9.81
CA GLY A 98 27.14 10.14 -10.87
C GLY A 98 26.09 9.46 -11.75
N ASN A 99 24.79 9.57 -11.45
CA ASN A 99 23.74 8.94 -12.24
C ASN A 99 23.57 9.62 -13.62
N PRO A 100 23.22 8.85 -14.67
CA PRO A 100 23.03 9.39 -16.02
C PRO A 100 21.80 10.31 -16.07
N THR A 101 21.96 11.49 -16.67
CA THR A 101 20.88 12.48 -16.82
C THR A 101 19.74 11.97 -17.70
N ALA A 102 20.04 11.03 -18.59
CA ALA A 102 19.09 10.35 -19.47
C ALA A 102 18.24 9.26 -18.77
N GLY A 103 18.52 8.94 -17.50
CA GLY A 103 17.82 7.87 -16.77
C GLY A 103 18.50 6.50 -16.90
N ILE A 104 17.96 5.52 -16.17
CA ILE A 104 18.47 4.15 -16.07
C ILE A 104 17.37 3.18 -16.50
N THR A 105 17.63 2.34 -17.49
CA THR A 105 16.73 1.25 -17.86
C THR A 105 16.82 0.15 -16.82
N CYS A 106 15.70 -0.16 -16.17
CA CYS A 106 15.63 -1.21 -15.15
C CYS A 106 15.94 -2.58 -15.76
N PRO A 107 16.92 -3.33 -15.25
CA PRO A 107 17.31 -4.63 -15.81
C PRO A 107 16.27 -5.74 -15.57
N THR A 108 15.35 -5.55 -14.60
CA THR A 108 14.32 -6.53 -14.27
C THR A 108 13.08 -6.41 -15.16
N CYS A 109 12.65 -5.18 -15.46
CA CYS A 109 11.37 -4.94 -16.15
C CYS A 109 11.47 -4.04 -17.38
N GLN A 110 12.68 -3.63 -17.78
CA GLN A 110 12.99 -2.77 -18.93
C GLN A 110 12.36 -1.37 -18.90
N HIS A 111 11.81 -0.94 -17.77
CA HIS A 111 11.27 0.40 -17.61
C HIS A 111 12.40 1.43 -17.47
N LEU A 112 12.33 2.53 -18.24
CA LEU A 112 13.24 3.66 -18.09
C LEU A 112 12.87 4.44 -16.83
N SER A 113 13.74 4.40 -15.82
CA SER A 113 13.57 5.08 -14.54
C SER A 113 14.44 6.33 -14.44
N PHE A 114 13.96 7.30 -13.68
CA PHE A 114 14.72 8.48 -13.28
C PHE A 114 14.88 8.57 -11.75
N PHE A 115 14.66 7.46 -11.05
CA PHE A 115 14.72 7.35 -9.59
C PHE A 115 15.68 6.24 -9.16
N ASP A 116 16.12 6.30 -7.89
CA ASP A 116 17.00 5.30 -7.26
C ASP A 116 16.40 3.88 -7.28
N PHE A 117 15.08 3.77 -7.17
CA PHE A 117 14.33 2.52 -7.31
C PHE A 117 13.47 2.57 -8.57
N CYS A 118 13.32 1.43 -9.26
CA CYS A 118 12.39 1.34 -10.38
C CYS A 118 10.95 1.52 -9.86
N PRO A 119 10.18 2.51 -10.34
CA PRO A 119 8.83 2.76 -9.83
C PRO A 119 7.85 1.61 -10.15
N LYS A 120 8.14 0.80 -11.18
CA LYS A 120 7.29 -0.32 -11.63
C LYS A 120 7.49 -1.59 -10.80
N CYS A 121 8.73 -1.98 -10.50
CA CYS A 121 9.04 -3.26 -9.86
C CYS A 121 9.89 -3.15 -8.58
N ASN A 122 10.17 -1.93 -8.14
CA ASN A 122 11.00 -1.62 -6.96
C ASN A 122 12.45 -2.16 -7.01
N THR A 123 12.96 -2.56 -8.19
CA THR A 123 14.37 -2.95 -8.32
C THR A 123 15.26 -1.76 -7.97
N PRO A 124 16.23 -1.89 -7.03
CA PRO A 124 17.22 -0.84 -6.78
C PRO A 124 18.11 -0.68 -8.01
N LEU A 125 18.26 0.56 -8.48
CA LEU A 125 18.96 0.89 -9.75
C LEU A 125 20.28 1.62 -9.53
N THR A 126 20.49 2.19 -8.35
CA THR A 126 21.65 3.02 -8.03
C THR A 126 22.34 2.54 -6.76
N GLU A 127 23.62 2.89 -6.59
CA GLU A 127 24.34 2.63 -5.34
C GLU A 127 23.67 3.27 -4.12
N PHE A 128 23.04 4.44 -4.29
CA PHE A 128 22.27 5.10 -3.23
C PHE A 128 21.04 4.28 -2.83
N ALA A 129 20.39 3.59 -3.78
CA ALA A 129 19.28 2.69 -3.47
C ALA A 129 19.75 1.51 -2.61
N HIS A 130 20.87 0.89 -2.97
CA HIS A 130 21.44 -0.22 -2.21
C HIS A 130 21.88 0.23 -0.81
N GLU A 131 22.46 1.42 -0.68
CA GLU A 131 22.81 1.99 0.61
C GLU A 131 21.58 2.28 1.47
N ALA A 132 20.51 2.81 0.88
CA ALA A 132 19.25 3.03 1.60
C ALA A 132 18.66 1.71 2.13
N ILE A 133 18.71 0.62 1.36
CA ILE A 133 18.30 -0.71 1.85
C ILE A 133 19.15 -1.12 3.06
N ARG A 134 20.49 -1.02 2.97
CA ARG A 134 21.38 -1.35 4.09
C ARG A 134 21.06 -0.54 5.34
N GLN A 135 20.71 0.73 5.21
CA GLN A 135 20.33 1.58 6.34
C GLN A 135 19.00 1.15 6.96
N ILE A 136 18.02 0.78 6.13
CA ILE A 136 16.73 0.25 6.58
C ILE A 136 16.90 -1.09 7.30
N ASP A 137 17.72 -2.01 6.77
CA ASP A 137 17.99 -3.32 7.37
C ASP A 137 18.68 -3.21 8.74
N ASN A 138 19.47 -2.15 8.95
CA ASN A 138 20.12 -1.89 10.23
C ASN A 138 19.24 -1.11 11.22
N ASN A 139 18.02 -0.72 10.83
CA ASN A 139 17.10 0.01 11.70
C ASN A 139 16.24 -0.97 12.55
N PRO A 140 16.32 -0.92 13.90
CA PRO A 140 15.55 -1.80 14.77
C PRO A 140 14.03 -1.73 14.58
N GLU A 141 13.48 -0.54 14.32
CA GLU A 141 12.03 -0.35 14.10
C GLU A 141 11.58 -1.01 12.80
N MET A 142 12.40 -0.89 11.75
CA MET A 142 12.14 -1.54 10.46
C MET A 142 12.24 -3.06 10.57
N ASN A 143 13.20 -3.58 11.33
CA ASN A 143 13.33 -5.01 11.58
C ASN A 143 12.12 -5.57 12.31
N GLN A 144 11.54 -4.83 13.26
CA GLN A 144 10.30 -5.24 13.92
C GLN A 144 9.13 -5.31 12.92
N ILE A 145 8.99 -4.31 12.04
CA ILE A 145 7.96 -4.31 10.98
C ILE A 145 8.17 -5.51 10.06
N GLN A 146 9.39 -5.77 9.63
CA GLN A 146 9.70 -6.88 8.73
C GLN A 146 9.39 -8.24 9.36
N ASN A 147 9.69 -8.42 10.65
CA ASN A 147 9.35 -9.64 11.38
C ASN A 147 7.83 -9.84 11.45
N LEU A 148 7.06 -8.79 11.76
CA LEU A 148 5.59 -8.86 11.74
C LEU A 148 5.06 -9.25 10.36
N LEU A 149 5.60 -8.66 9.28
CA LEU A 149 5.20 -8.98 7.91
C LEU A 149 5.53 -10.42 7.52
N GLN A 150 6.68 -10.95 7.95
CA GLN A 150 7.03 -12.36 7.76
C GLN A 150 6.09 -13.30 8.52
N GLU A 151 5.77 -12.98 9.76
CA GLU A 151 4.81 -13.74 10.56
C GLU A 151 3.40 -13.72 9.95
N ILE A 152 2.96 -12.56 9.44
CA ILE A 152 1.68 -12.44 8.71
C ILE A 152 1.69 -13.34 7.48
N ALA A 153 2.73 -13.25 6.64
CA ALA A 153 2.83 -14.05 5.42
C ALA A 153 2.89 -15.57 5.71
N GLN A 154 3.51 -15.97 6.82
CA GLN A 154 3.54 -17.36 7.27
C GLN A 154 2.15 -17.83 7.73
N MET A 155 1.46 -17.03 8.56
CA MET A 155 0.09 -17.33 8.98
C MET A 155 -0.89 -17.39 7.80
N GLU A 156 -0.74 -16.53 6.79
CA GLU A 156 -1.55 -16.61 5.55
C GLU A 156 -1.41 -17.97 4.86
N LYS A 157 -0.18 -18.49 4.76
CA LYS A 157 0.08 -19.80 4.16
C LYS A 157 -0.53 -20.93 4.99
N GLU A 158 -0.37 -20.89 6.31
CA GLU A 158 -0.93 -21.90 7.22
C GLU A 158 -2.45 -21.91 7.17
N ILE A 159 -3.10 -20.75 7.29
CA ILE A 159 -4.55 -20.60 7.18
C ILE A 159 -5.05 -21.13 5.84
N LYS A 160 -4.38 -20.78 4.74
CA LYS A 160 -4.76 -21.26 3.40
C LYS A 160 -4.66 -22.78 3.29
N ASN A 161 -3.56 -23.36 3.77
CA ASN A 161 -3.37 -24.81 3.71
C ASN A 161 -4.39 -25.55 4.57
N GLU A 162 -4.65 -25.09 5.79
CA GLU A 162 -5.63 -25.71 6.69
C GLU A 162 -7.06 -25.55 6.18
N SER A 163 -7.41 -24.41 5.59
CA SER A 163 -8.71 -24.21 4.95
C SER A 163 -8.90 -25.18 3.78
N MET A 164 -7.87 -25.36 2.96
CA MET A 164 -7.91 -26.32 1.85
C MET A 164 -8.07 -27.77 2.32
N ILE A 165 -7.39 -28.16 3.41
CA ILE A 165 -7.54 -29.50 4.01
C ILE A 165 -8.96 -29.69 4.56
N LEU A 166 -9.50 -28.70 5.26
CA LEU A 166 -10.86 -28.78 5.81
C LEU A 166 -11.92 -28.91 4.71
N GLU A 167 -11.76 -28.19 3.60
CA GLU A 167 -12.62 -28.32 2.41
C GLU A 167 -12.53 -29.72 1.79
N GLN A 168 -11.32 -30.27 1.66
CA GLN A 168 -11.12 -31.63 1.15
C GLN A 168 -11.78 -32.68 2.04
N GLU A 169 -11.58 -32.60 3.36
CA GLU A 169 -12.19 -33.52 4.32
C GLU A 169 -13.72 -33.43 4.32
N ASP A 170 -14.30 -32.24 4.14
CA ASP A 170 -15.76 -32.05 4.04
C ASP A 170 -16.32 -32.69 2.76
N GLU A 171 -15.64 -32.53 1.63
CA GLU A 171 -16.03 -33.18 0.37
C GLU A 171 -15.87 -34.70 0.43
N GLU A 172 -14.79 -35.22 1.01
CA GLU A 172 -14.60 -36.66 1.25
C GLU A 172 -15.70 -37.22 2.16
N ALA A 173 -16.07 -36.51 3.23
CA ALA A 173 -17.13 -36.91 4.14
C ALA A 173 -18.51 -36.95 3.43
N LYS A 174 -18.82 -35.96 2.59
CA LYS A 174 -20.04 -35.95 1.76
C LYS A 174 -20.06 -37.14 0.80
N GLN A 175 -18.95 -37.40 0.12
CA GLN A 175 -18.83 -38.51 -0.82
C GLN A 175 -19.01 -39.86 -0.11
N GLN A 176 -18.41 -40.03 1.07
CA GLN A 176 -18.57 -41.23 1.88
C GLN A 176 -20.01 -41.40 2.37
N GLU A 177 -20.72 -40.30 2.71
CA GLU A 177 -22.14 -40.37 3.08
C GLU A 177 -23.02 -40.84 1.91
N ILE A 178 -22.71 -40.45 0.67
CA ILE A 178 -23.40 -40.93 -0.54
C ILE A 178 -23.17 -42.44 -0.71
N ILE A 179 -21.91 -42.89 -0.67
CA ILE A 179 -21.54 -44.31 -0.81
C ILE A 179 -22.23 -45.16 0.26
N ASN A 180 -22.26 -44.69 1.51
CA ASN A 180 -22.91 -45.40 2.60
C ASN A 180 -24.43 -45.52 2.39
N LYS A 181 -25.10 -44.49 1.84
CA LYS A 181 -26.53 -44.53 1.51
C LYS A 181 -26.84 -45.54 0.40
N GLU A 182 -26.03 -45.55 -0.66
CA GLU A 182 -26.16 -46.52 -1.76
C GLU A 182 -25.96 -47.97 -1.27
N GLU A 183 -24.99 -48.19 -0.38
CA GLU A 183 -24.73 -49.49 0.21
C GLU A 183 -25.90 -49.97 1.08
N GLU A 184 -26.45 -49.09 1.92
CA GLU A 184 -27.63 -49.41 2.73
C GLU A 184 -28.85 -49.75 1.86
N GLU A 185 -29.05 -49.06 0.73
CA GLU A 185 -30.12 -49.39 -0.22
C GLU A 185 -29.89 -50.74 -0.90
N ARG A 186 -28.64 -51.03 -1.32
CA ARG A 186 -28.25 -52.32 -1.90
C ARG A 186 -28.50 -53.47 -0.92
N GLN A 187 -28.13 -53.30 0.35
CA GLN A 187 -28.35 -54.30 1.39
C GLN A 187 -29.84 -54.55 1.65
N LYS A 188 -30.67 -53.49 1.69
CA LYS A 188 -32.14 -53.62 1.81
C LYS A 188 -32.72 -54.41 0.64
N LYS A 189 -32.28 -54.12 -0.59
CA LYS A 189 -32.72 -54.85 -1.79
C LYS A 189 -32.30 -56.32 -1.76
N LEU A 190 -31.08 -56.62 -1.33
CA LEU A 190 -30.59 -57.99 -1.20
C LEU A 190 -31.35 -58.77 -0.12
N ALA A 191 -31.62 -58.14 1.04
CA ALA A 191 -32.40 -58.76 2.11
C ALA A 191 -33.82 -59.09 1.64
N LEU A 192 -34.46 -58.20 0.87
CA LEU A 192 -35.77 -58.45 0.26
C LEU A 192 -35.73 -59.62 -0.72
N LEU A 193 -34.74 -59.66 -1.61
CA LEU A 193 -34.57 -60.77 -2.55
C LEU A 193 -34.39 -62.12 -1.84
N ASN A 194 -33.56 -62.16 -0.79
CA ASN A 194 -33.36 -63.37 0.01
C ASN A 194 -34.65 -63.81 0.72
N SER A 195 -35.43 -62.87 1.24
CA SER A 195 -36.75 -63.15 1.83
C SER A 195 -37.75 -63.70 0.81
N ILE A 196 -37.71 -63.23 -0.44
CA ILE A 196 -38.57 -63.75 -1.51
C ILE A 196 -38.11 -65.16 -1.92
N SER A 197 -36.79 -65.37 -2.05
CA SER A 197 -36.21 -66.67 -2.39
C SER A 197 -36.52 -67.73 -1.34
N SER A 198 -36.45 -67.39 -0.05
CA SER A 198 -36.80 -68.32 1.03
C SER A 198 -38.29 -68.68 1.00
N TYR A 199 -39.17 -67.73 0.72
CA TYR A 199 -40.61 -67.96 0.55
C TYR A 199 -40.92 -68.87 -0.65
N ILE A 200 -40.16 -68.77 -1.74
CA ILE A 200 -40.30 -69.65 -2.93
C ILE A 200 -39.75 -71.06 -2.64
N GLN A 201 -38.73 -71.20 -1.78
CA GLN A 201 -38.15 -72.50 -1.41
C GLN A 201 -38.93 -73.25 -0.32
N THR A 202 -39.75 -72.58 0.48
CA THR A 202 -40.55 -73.22 1.55
C THR A 202 -42.04 -73.26 1.22
N THR A 203 -42.41 -74.16 0.31
CA THR A 203 -43.74 -74.80 0.30
C THR A 203 -43.84 -75.95 1.32
N LYS A 204 -43.21 -75.83 2.50
CA LYS A 204 -43.51 -76.59 3.72
C LYS A 204 -43.28 -75.70 4.96
N LYS A 205 -44.29 -75.69 5.84
CA LYS A 205 -44.53 -74.83 7.02
C LYS A 205 -43.32 -74.63 7.96
N ASP A 206 -43.18 -73.42 8.53
CA ASP A 206 -43.30 -73.15 9.99
C ASP A 206 -43.07 -71.66 10.35
N GLU A 207 -43.56 -71.27 11.55
CA GLU A 207 -43.78 -69.92 12.10
C GLU A 207 -42.52 -69.04 12.32
N PRO A 208 -42.63 -67.69 12.29
CA PRO A 208 -41.49 -66.80 12.51
C PRO A 208 -41.27 -66.46 14.00
N LYS A 209 -40.04 -66.69 14.47
CA LYS A 209 -39.52 -66.20 15.76
C LYS A 209 -38.87 -64.82 15.61
N ALA A 210 -39.19 -63.95 16.57
CA ALA A 210 -38.76 -62.56 16.66
C ALA A 210 -37.24 -62.38 16.78
N THR A 211 -36.69 -61.40 16.06
CA THR A 211 -35.32 -60.92 16.18
C THR A 211 -35.27 -59.55 16.87
N THR A 212 -34.27 -59.39 17.71
CA THR A 212 -33.98 -58.24 18.59
C THR A 212 -33.54 -56.99 17.82
N PRO A 213 -33.66 -55.78 18.43
CA PRO A 213 -33.34 -54.51 17.76
C PRO A 213 -31.81 -54.34 17.60
N PRO A 214 -31.35 -53.72 16.49
CA PRO A 214 -29.94 -53.44 16.27
C PRO A 214 -29.46 -52.29 17.18
N PRO A 215 -28.18 -52.31 17.62
CA PRO A 215 -27.63 -51.28 18.50
C PRO A 215 -27.44 -49.92 17.77
N PRO A 216 -27.43 -48.80 18.51
CA PRO A 216 -27.55 -47.47 17.95
C PRO A 216 -26.24 -47.00 17.27
N LYS A 217 -26.28 -46.72 15.96
CA LYS A 217 -25.17 -46.23 15.12
C LYS A 217 -24.82 -44.73 15.31
N GLN A 218 -25.08 -44.12 16.46
CA GLN A 218 -25.15 -42.65 16.59
C GLN A 218 -23.87 -41.93 17.05
N ASP A 219 -22.82 -42.63 17.50
CA ASP A 219 -21.65 -41.96 18.11
C ASP A 219 -20.59 -41.43 17.11
N VAL A 220 -20.35 -42.14 16.00
CA VAL A 220 -19.25 -41.79 15.06
C VAL A 220 -19.49 -40.47 14.31
N LYS A 221 -20.75 -40.15 13.96
CA LYS A 221 -21.10 -38.92 13.20
C LYS A 221 -20.96 -37.65 14.05
N ARG A 222 -21.07 -37.76 15.38
CA ARG A 222 -20.94 -36.62 16.31
C ARG A 222 -19.48 -36.25 16.57
N GLU A 223 -18.58 -37.23 16.56
CA GLU A 223 -17.15 -37.04 16.79
C GLU A 223 -16.50 -36.32 15.60
N SER A 224 -16.74 -36.81 14.37
CA SER A 224 -16.26 -36.16 13.13
C SER A 224 -16.74 -34.71 12.97
N LEU A 225 -18.02 -34.41 13.27
CA LEU A 225 -18.53 -33.04 13.21
C LEU A 225 -17.85 -32.11 14.23
N ARG A 226 -17.51 -32.65 15.40
CA ARG A 226 -16.84 -31.89 16.47
C ARG A 226 -15.41 -31.55 16.07
N ASP A 227 -14.72 -32.46 15.40
CA ASP A 227 -13.37 -32.25 14.89
C ASP A 227 -13.33 -31.19 13.79
N SER A 228 -14.24 -31.25 12.81
CA SER A 228 -14.37 -30.21 11.78
C SER A 228 -14.67 -28.84 12.38
N LEU A 229 -15.55 -28.79 13.39
CA LEU A 229 -15.85 -27.54 14.11
C LEU A 229 -14.64 -27.00 14.88
N ASN A 230 -13.84 -27.86 15.50
CA ASN A 230 -12.62 -27.46 16.20
C ASN A 230 -11.58 -26.91 15.22
N LYS A 231 -11.35 -27.59 14.09
CA LYS A 231 -10.48 -27.09 13.00
C LYS A 231 -10.93 -25.74 12.48
N ALA A 232 -12.23 -25.56 12.24
CA ALA A 232 -12.80 -24.29 11.80
C ALA A 232 -12.58 -23.16 12.83
N LYS A 233 -12.72 -23.46 14.13
CA LYS A 233 -12.42 -22.51 15.22
C LYS A 233 -10.93 -22.15 15.26
N ASP A 234 -10.04 -23.12 15.08
CA ASP A 234 -8.59 -22.88 15.06
C ASP A 234 -8.19 -21.98 13.89
N ILE A 235 -8.75 -22.22 12.69
CA ILE A 235 -8.59 -21.35 11.51
C ILE A 235 -9.13 -19.95 11.82
N ALA A 236 -10.29 -19.81 12.44
CA ALA A 236 -10.86 -18.52 12.81
C ALA A 236 -9.96 -17.77 13.81
N ASN A 237 -9.43 -18.45 14.83
CA ASN A 237 -8.49 -17.87 15.80
C ASN A 237 -7.20 -17.41 15.13
N LYS A 238 -6.64 -18.19 14.20
CA LYS A 238 -5.47 -17.79 13.40
C LYS A 238 -5.76 -16.57 12.54
N ASN A 239 -6.94 -16.47 11.93
CA ASN A 239 -7.35 -15.29 11.18
C ASN A 239 -7.43 -14.03 12.07
N ILE A 240 -7.98 -14.16 13.29
CA ILE A 240 -8.04 -13.05 14.25
C ILE A 240 -6.63 -12.60 14.65
N GLU A 241 -5.73 -13.54 14.94
CA GLU A 241 -4.35 -13.24 15.32
C GLU A 241 -3.57 -12.62 14.14
N ARG A 242 -3.74 -13.14 12.91
CA ARG A 242 -3.19 -12.52 11.69
C ARG A 242 -3.66 -11.08 11.56
N ALA A 243 -4.96 -10.82 11.72
CA ALA A 243 -5.53 -9.48 11.63
C ALA A 243 -5.03 -8.55 12.75
N ARG A 244 -4.74 -9.08 13.95
CA ARG A 244 -4.10 -8.33 15.03
C ARG A 244 -2.68 -7.91 14.65
N LYS A 245 -1.86 -8.85 14.15
CA LYS A 245 -0.48 -8.52 13.70
C LYS A 245 -0.46 -7.59 12.50
N ASN A 246 -1.42 -7.72 11.58
CA ASN A 246 -1.55 -6.81 10.45
C ASN A 246 -1.83 -5.37 10.93
N ARG A 247 -2.75 -5.18 11.89
CA ARG A 247 -2.98 -3.87 12.51
C ARG A 247 -1.73 -3.33 13.20
N GLU A 248 -1.03 -4.16 13.95
CA GLU A 248 0.23 -3.77 14.62
C GLU A 248 1.31 -3.33 13.62
N ALA A 249 1.48 -4.06 12.52
CA ALA A 249 2.41 -3.69 11.45
C ALA A 249 2.00 -2.37 10.78
N GLN A 250 0.72 -2.17 10.51
CA GLN A 250 0.19 -0.93 9.92
C GLN A 250 0.37 0.27 10.86
N GLU A 251 0.17 0.10 12.17
CA GLU A 251 0.40 1.14 13.18
C GLU A 251 1.88 1.56 13.23
N LYS A 252 2.80 0.59 13.19
CA LYS A 252 4.24 0.91 13.10
C LYS A 252 4.60 1.64 11.81
N LEU A 253 4.06 1.22 10.67
CA LEU A 253 4.22 1.92 9.40
C LEU A 253 3.64 3.34 9.43
N ASN A 254 2.53 3.55 10.14
CA ASN A 254 1.93 4.88 10.30
C ASN A 254 2.84 5.83 11.09
N GLY A 255 3.77 5.31 11.90
CA GLY A 255 4.81 6.12 12.55
C GLY A 255 5.70 6.88 11.56
N MET A 256 5.82 6.42 10.31
CA MET A 256 6.59 7.11 9.27
C MET A 256 5.92 8.40 8.76
N LYS A 257 4.63 8.62 9.04
CA LYS A 257 3.90 9.81 8.57
C LYS A 257 4.52 11.12 9.08
N SER A 258 5.16 11.09 10.25
CA SER A 258 5.81 12.26 10.84
C SER A 258 7.20 12.54 10.28
N LEU A 259 7.75 11.69 9.42
CA LEU A 259 9.07 11.89 8.84
C LEU A 259 9.01 12.96 7.75
N THR A 260 9.90 13.95 7.88
CA THR A 260 10.13 14.98 6.85
C THR A 260 11.52 14.83 6.26
N PHE A 261 11.66 15.17 4.99
CA PHE A 261 12.91 15.02 4.25
C PHE A 261 13.35 16.36 3.67
N GLN A 262 14.66 16.51 3.45
CA GLN A 262 15.23 17.73 2.88
C GLN A 262 14.71 18.02 1.45
N ASN A 263 14.44 16.97 0.67
CA ASN A 263 13.96 17.11 -0.70
C ASN A 263 13.16 15.86 -1.13
N PRO A 264 12.39 15.96 -2.24
CA PRO A 264 11.58 14.85 -2.74
C PRO A 264 12.36 13.56 -3.04
N GLN A 265 13.59 13.65 -3.56
CA GLN A 265 14.36 12.46 -3.94
C GLN A 265 14.84 11.67 -2.73
N THR A 266 15.27 12.36 -1.67
CA THR A 266 15.61 11.70 -0.40
C THR A 266 14.39 10.97 0.18
N ALA A 267 13.20 11.57 0.11
CA ALA A 267 11.96 10.95 0.56
C ALA A 267 11.62 9.69 -0.26
N ARG A 268 11.62 9.80 -1.60
CA ARG A 268 11.35 8.65 -2.49
C ARG A 268 12.30 7.50 -2.22
N LYS A 269 13.60 7.78 -2.10
CA LYS A 269 14.63 6.78 -1.78
C LYS A 269 14.32 6.07 -0.46
N PHE A 270 14.04 6.81 0.60
CA PHE A 270 13.70 6.23 1.91
C PHE A 270 12.45 5.35 1.84
N PHE A 271 11.35 5.87 1.26
CA PHE A 271 10.09 5.15 1.23
C PHE A 271 10.16 3.90 0.34
N TYR A 272 10.86 3.93 -0.79
CA TYR A 272 11.04 2.73 -1.61
C TYR A 272 11.97 1.69 -0.98
N ALA A 273 13.00 2.12 -0.25
CA ALA A 273 13.86 1.23 0.54
C ALA A 273 13.09 0.54 1.69
N SER A 274 12.09 1.22 2.26
CA SER A 274 11.23 0.71 3.34
C SER A 274 9.91 0.10 2.86
N LYS A 275 9.75 -0.15 1.55
CA LYS A 275 8.49 -0.66 0.98
C LYS A 275 8.19 -2.10 1.43
N PRO A 276 7.04 -2.36 2.09
CA PRO A 276 6.59 -3.72 2.40
C PRO A 276 6.36 -4.58 1.14
N PRO A 277 6.44 -5.93 1.25
CA PRO A 277 6.24 -6.82 0.10
C PRO A 277 4.87 -6.73 -0.57
N LYS A 278 3.81 -6.53 0.23
CA LYS A 278 2.42 -6.37 -0.25
C LYS A 278 1.84 -5.06 0.27
N THR A 279 1.48 -4.18 -0.65
CA THR A 279 0.97 -2.83 -0.33
C THR A 279 -0.19 -2.48 -1.25
N LYS A 280 -1.24 -1.88 -0.70
CA LYS A 280 -2.33 -1.24 -1.47
C LYS A 280 -1.88 0.07 -2.13
N GLY A 281 -0.91 0.75 -1.52
CA GLY A 281 -0.36 2.01 -2.01
C GLY A 281 0.43 2.74 -0.94
N TRP A 282 0.84 3.98 -1.25
CA TRP A 282 1.52 4.88 -0.34
C TRP A 282 0.65 6.12 -0.09
N LEU A 283 0.27 6.34 1.16
CA LEU A 283 -0.55 7.47 1.57
C LEU A 283 0.34 8.70 1.77
N CYS A 284 0.13 9.72 0.94
CA CYS A 284 0.78 11.02 1.07
C CYS A 284 0.17 11.80 2.24
N VAL A 285 1.00 12.32 3.14
CA VAL A 285 0.51 13.18 4.25
C VAL A 285 0.12 14.57 3.76
N PHE A 286 0.82 15.10 2.75
CA PHE A 286 0.57 16.46 2.26
C PHE A 286 -0.78 16.58 1.52
N ALA A 287 -1.07 15.64 0.62
CA ALA A 287 -2.27 15.67 -0.20
C ALA A 287 -3.44 14.85 0.38
N ASP A 288 -3.19 14.01 1.40
CA ASP A 288 -4.12 12.99 1.90
C ASP A 288 -4.64 12.06 0.77
N VAL A 289 -3.74 11.70 -0.13
CA VAL A 289 -4.03 10.87 -1.32
C VAL A 289 -3.23 9.57 -1.26
N LEU A 290 -3.89 8.47 -1.61
CA LEU A 290 -3.24 7.16 -1.79
C LEU A 290 -2.68 7.05 -3.22
N HIS A 291 -1.36 7.15 -3.34
CA HIS A 291 -0.64 6.91 -4.60
C HIS A 291 -0.28 5.44 -4.75
N THR A 292 0.08 5.01 -5.96
CA THR A 292 0.67 3.66 -6.13
C THR A 292 2.08 3.59 -5.50
N GLY A 293 2.77 4.74 -5.44
CA GLY A 293 4.00 4.92 -4.69
C GLY A 293 4.49 6.37 -4.68
N PRO A 294 5.56 6.66 -3.92
CA PRO A 294 6.12 8.00 -3.78
C PRO A 294 6.61 8.67 -5.08
N SER A 295 6.86 7.89 -6.14
CA SER A 295 7.28 8.43 -7.44
C SER A 295 6.18 9.22 -8.16
N GLU A 296 4.91 9.01 -7.81
CA GLU A 296 3.77 9.72 -8.39
C GLU A 296 3.39 10.99 -7.61
N CYS A 297 3.97 11.19 -6.43
CA CYS A 297 3.68 12.33 -5.57
C CYS A 297 4.62 13.50 -5.88
N ALA A 298 4.08 14.71 -5.97
CA ALA A 298 4.82 15.95 -6.18
C ALA A 298 5.55 16.44 -4.91
N GLU A 299 5.03 16.08 -3.72
CA GLU A 299 5.54 16.57 -2.44
C GLU A 299 5.79 15.44 -1.41
N PRO A 300 6.54 14.38 -1.76
CA PRO A 300 6.73 13.23 -0.87
C PRO A 300 7.60 13.54 0.36
N HIS A 301 8.30 14.68 0.34
CA HIS A 301 9.19 15.13 1.40
C HIS A 301 8.49 15.61 2.66
N HIS A 302 7.17 15.83 2.60
CA HIS A 302 6.32 16.10 3.76
C HIS A 302 5.87 14.82 4.50
N GLY A 303 6.28 13.65 4.02
CA GLY A 303 6.02 12.38 4.68
C GLY A 303 4.87 11.58 4.08
N GLY A 304 4.72 10.37 4.59
CA GLY A 304 3.72 9.41 4.15
C GLY A 304 3.92 8.04 4.76
N SER A 305 3.07 7.09 4.37
CA SER A 305 3.13 5.74 4.91
C SER A 305 2.62 4.72 3.91
N TRP A 306 3.26 3.54 3.89
CA TRP A 306 2.76 2.41 3.12
C TRP A 306 1.51 1.82 3.79
N ILE A 307 0.49 1.58 2.98
CA ILE A 307 -0.72 0.88 3.38
C ILE A 307 -0.57 -0.58 2.97
N ILE A 308 -0.51 -1.49 3.93
CA ILE A 308 -0.36 -2.92 3.66
C ILE A 308 -1.68 -3.57 3.26
N GLU A 309 -1.59 -4.69 2.55
CA GLU A 309 -2.75 -5.55 2.31
C GLU A 309 -3.16 -6.24 3.62
N SER A 310 -4.47 -6.43 3.79
CA SER A 310 -5.12 -6.94 5.01
C SER A 310 -5.63 -8.36 4.83
#